data_AF-A0A962SZZ9-F1
#
_entry.id   AF-A0A962SZZ9-F1
#
_cell.length_a   1.000
_cell.length_b   1.000
_cell.length_c   1.000
_cell.angle_alpha   90.00
_cell.angle_beta   90.00
_cell.angle_gamma   90.00
#
_symmetry.space_group_name_H-M   'P 1'
#
loop_
_entity.id
_entity.type
_entity.pdbx_description
1 polymer ?
#
loop_
_entity_poly.entity_id
_entity_poly.type
_entity_poly.pdbx_seq_one_letter_code
_entity_poly.pdbx_strand_id
1 'polypeptide(L)'
;PGASMKSVWDFQRYGQCGKAFSEVVAPLGEVADDLAFVHNIVGKTGVHSQGTLLQTTGFNRPGFPSAGSWVSYALGSENENLPSFVVLPDHRGLASNGTKNWSSMFLPAEHQGTVIRPGAATPIDDLFPPKDSDYITPAADRDGLALLEKLNSGYAASRPGDSRLTARIHSYELAARMQLSATEALDVSKEPHYIKDLYGLASEGPGVDDTEINAKAETEFFGRKCLVARRLLERGVRFVRIWSRPRQR
;
A
#
# COMPACT_ATOMS: atom_id res chain seq x y z
N PRO A 1 -36.04 9.98 10.65
CA PRO A 1 -35.14 9.26 11.57
C PRO A 1 -35.53 7.78 11.65
N GLY A 2 -34.81 6.91 10.91
CA GLY A 2 -35.05 5.47 10.95
C GLY A 2 -34.55 4.87 12.26
N ALA A 3 -35.16 3.77 12.70
CA ALA A 3 -34.70 3.02 13.85
C ALA A 3 -33.32 2.40 13.54
N SER A 4 -32.26 2.91 14.17
CA SER A 4 -30.97 2.24 14.16
C SER A 4 -31.11 0.93 14.92
N MET A 5 -30.79 -0.19 14.27
CA MET A 5 -30.80 -1.51 14.91
C MET A 5 -29.76 -1.54 16.06
N LYS A 6 -30.10 -2.21 17.17
CA LYS A 6 -29.12 -2.48 18.23
C LYS A 6 -27.94 -3.26 17.63
N SER A 7 -26.73 -2.99 18.12
CA SER A 7 -25.58 -3.80 17.76
C SER A 7 -25.84 -5.28 18.10
N VAL A 8 -25.43 -6.17 17.20
CA VAL A 8 -25.55 -7.63 17.35
C VAL A 8 -24.40 -8.23 18.17
N TRP A 9 -23.37 -7.43 18.47
CA TRP A 9 -22.17 -7.86 19.17
C TRP A 9 -22.20 -7.46 20.63
N ASP A 10 -21.62 -8.31 21.47
CA ASP A 10 -21.37 -7.99 22.86
C ASP A 10 -20.17 -7.04 23.00
N PHE A 11 -20.20 -6.22 24.05
CA PHE A 11 -19.16 -5.24 24.35
C PHE A 11 -18.59 -5.45 25.75
N GLN A 12 -17.26 -5.37 25.85
CA GLN A 12 -16.54 -5.45 27.13
C GLN A 12 -15.60 -4.25 27.28
N ARG A 13 -15.29 -3.92 28.54
CA ARG A 13 -14.40 -2.81 28.90
C ARG A 13 -12.98 -3.34 29.03
N TYR A 14 -12.03 -2.70 28.36
CA TYR A 14 -10.63 -3.09 28.36
C TYR A 14 -9.72 -1.96 28.86
N GLY A 15 -8.57 -2.37 29.41
CA GLY A 15 -7.55 -1.47 29.96
C GLY A 15 -8.02 -0.66 31.17
N GLN A 16 -7.12 0.16 31.68
CA GLN A 16 -7.41 1.17 32.70
C GLN A 16 -8.25 2.31 32.13
N CYS A 17 -8.14 2.59 30.82
CA CYS A 17 -8.95 3.58 30.11
C CYS A 17 -10.43 3.20 30.02
N GLY A 18 -10.78 1.94 30.29
CA GLY A 18 -12.15 1.44 30.31
C GLY A 18 -12.86 1.60 28.96
N LYS A 19 -12.14 1.52 27.85
CA LYS A 19 -12.75 1.64 26.52
C LYS A 19 -13.52 0.38 26.18
N ALA A 20 -14.71 0.55 25.61
CA ALA A 20 -15.58 -0.55 25.25
C ALA A 20 -15.23 -1.03 23.84
N PHE A 21 -14.83 -2.28 23.70
CA PHE A 21 -14.64 -2.94 22.41
C PHE A 21 -15.72 -4.00 22.21
N SER A 22 -16.13 -4.19 20.96
CA SER A 22 -16.98 -5.32 20.60
C SER A 22 -16.16 -6.60 20.58
N GLU A 23 -16.82 -7.75 20.72
CA GLU A 23 -16.19 -9.07 20.66
C GLU A 23 -15.37 -9.29 19.38
N VAL A 24 -15.75 -8.66 18.27
CA VAL A 24 -15.06 -8.75 16.96
C VAL A 24 -13.62 -8.24 17.01
N VAL A 25 -13.35 -7.25 17.87
CA VAL A 25 -12.01 -6.65 18.03
C VAL A 25 -11.48 -6.81 19.46
N ALA A 26 -12.03 -7.78 20.21
CA ALA A 26 -11.60 -8.11 21.56
C ALA A 26 -10.08 -8.33 21.70
N PRO A 27 -9.35 -8.93 20.72
CA PRO A 27 -7.90 -9.07 20.81
C PRO A 27 -7.12 -7.74 20.94
N LEU A 28 -7.69 -6.61 20.50
CA LEU A 28 -7.07 -5.29 20.72
C LEU A 28 -7.16 -4.83 22.18
N GLY A 29 -7.97 -5.49 23.00
CA GLY A 29 -8.18 -5.15 24.40
C GLY A 29 -6.90 -5.21 25.25
N GLU A 30 -5.95 -6.08 24.89
CA GLU A 30 -4.66 -6.20 25.58
C GLU A 30 -3.81 -4.93 25.48
N VAL A 31 -3.98 -4.15 24.41
CA VAL A 31 -3.25 -2.90 24.14
C VAL A 31 -4.16 -1.68 24.25
N ALA A 32 -5.33 -1.79 24.89
CA ALA A 32 -6.33 -0.72 24.92
C ALA A 32 -5.79 0.60 25.47
N ASP A 33 -4.87 0.54 26.44
CA ASP A 33 -4.25 1.71 27.07
C ASP A 33 -3.13 2.34 26.22
N ASP A 34 -2.61 1.62 25.23
CA ASP A 34 -1.61 2.12 24.27
C ASP A 34 -2.25 2.76 23.02
N LEU A 35 -3.58 2.67 22.90
CA LEU A 35 -4.33 3.22 21.77
C LEU A 35 -4.73 4.68 22.01
N ALA A 36 -4.48 5.52 21.01
CA ALA A 36 -5.01 6.87 20.96
C ALA A 36 -6.41 6.87 20.32
N PHE A 37 -7.40 7.42 21.04
CA PHE A 37 -8.78 7.49 20.56
C PHE A 37 -9.15 8.91 20.08
N VAL A 38 -9.53 9.03 18.81
CA VAL A 38 -9.97 10.29 18.20
C VAL A 38 -11.48 10.28 18.01
N HIS A 39 -12.22 11.00 18.85
CA HIS A 39 -13.70 10.99 18.86
C HIS A 39 -14.36 12.08 18.02
N ASN A 40 -13.58 13.04 17.52
CA ASN A 40 -14.08 14.22 16.81
C ASN A 40 -13.96 14.10 15.27
N ILE A 41 -13.85 12.89 14.73
CA ILE A 41 -13.85 12.66 13.27
C ILE A 41 -15.30 12.71 12.77
N VAL A 42 -15.58 13.61 11.84
CA VAL A 42 -16.92 13.79 11.25
C VAL A 42 -16.96 13.28 9.82
N GLY A 43 -17.78 12.26 9.57
CA GLY A 43 -18.12 11.81 8.22
C GLY A 43 -19.11 12.74 7.54
N LYS A 44 -18.86 13.11 6.28
CA LYS A 44 -19.72 14.02 5.50
C LYS A 44 -20.65 13.29 4.51
N THR A 45 -20.65 11.96 4.53
CA THR A 45 -21.35 11.13 3.55
C THR A 45 -21.52 9.70 4.09
N GLY A 46 -22.64 9.06 3.75
CA GLY A 46 -22.86 7.63 3.98
C GLY A 46 -22.48 6.75 2.78
N VAL A 47 -22.07 7.35 1.66
CA VAL A 47 -21.72 6.61 0.43
C VAL A 47 -20.30 6.08 0.56
N HIS A 48 -20.15 4.74 0.50
CA HIS A 48 -18.88 4.04 0.66
C HIS A 48 -17.74 4.65 -0.18
N SER A 49 -17.96 4.89 -1.47
CA SER A 49 -16.95 5.48 -2.37
C SER A 49 -16.55 6.89 -1.94
N GLN A 50 -17.49 7.76 -1.58
CA GLN A 50 -17.15 9.11 -1.11
C GLN A 50 -16.42 9.06 0.24
N GLY A 51 -16.78 8.10 1.10
CA GLY A 51 -16.12 7.85 2.38
C GLY A 51 -14.65 7.42 2.24
N THR A 52 -14.31 6.58 1.26
CA THR A 52 -12.91 6.19 1.04
C THR A 52 -12.06 7.37 0.57
N LEU A 53 -12.61 8.27 -0.24
CA LEU A 53 -11.93 9.52 -0.61
C LEU A 53 -11.75 10.43 0.60
N LEU A 54 -12.79 10.57 1.44
CA LEU A 54 -12.71 11.39 2.65
C LEU A 54 -11.63 10.88 3.60
N GLN A 55 -11.54 9.56 3.81
CA GLN A 55 -10.53 8.94 4.65
C GLN A 55 -9.10 9.14 4.11
N THR A 56 -8.93 9.14 2.79
CA THR A 56 -7.60 9.15 2.18
C THR A 56 -7.11 10.53 1.78
N THR A 57 -8.01 11.47 1.55
CA THR A 57 -7.69 12.82 1.05
C THR A 57 -8.24 13.95 1.94
N GLY A 58 -9.21 13.66 2.81
CA GLY A 58 -9.95 14.68 3.55
C GLY A 58 -11.12 15.31 2.77
N PHE A 59 -11.36 14.88 1.52
CA PHE A 59 -12.42 15.41 0.66
C PHE A 59 -13.33 14.30 0.12
N ASN A 60 -14.62 14.57 0.00
CA ASN A 60 -15.57 13.63 -0.60
C ASN A 60 -15.40 13.55 -2.13
N ARG A 61 -14.90 14.61 -2.77
CA ARG A 61 -14.72 14.68 -4.22
C ARG A 61 -13.28 14.36 -4.61
N PRO A 62 -13.04 13.70 -5.76
CA PRO A 62 -11.70 13.56 -6.30
C PRO A 62 -11.13 14.94 -6.65
N GLY A 63 -9.80 15.04 -6.75
CA GLY A 63 -9.14 16.32 -7.03
C GLY A 63 -8.14 16.77 -5.97
N PHE A 64 -7.87 15.94 -4.96
CA PHE A 64 -6.97 16.27 -3.88
C PHE A 64 -5.93 15.17 -3.67
N PRO A 65 -4.68 15.52 -3.34
CA PRO A 65 -3.65 14.56 -3.02
C PRO A 65 -4.04 13.75 -1.79
N SER A 66 -3.68 12.48 -1.79
CA SER A 66 -3.90 11.63 -0.63
C SER A 66 -2.93 11.96 0.50
N ALA A 67 -3.24 11.53 1.72
CA ALA A 67 -2.37 11.69 2.89
C ALA A 67 -0.95 11.14 2.65
N GLY A 68 -0.81 10.00 1.97
CA GLY A 68 0.50 9.43 1.64
C GLY A 68 1.26 10.28 0.61
N SER A 69 0.54 10.91 -0.31
CA SER A 69 1.13 11.83 -1.30
C SER A 69 1.63 13.11 -0.62
N TRP A 70 0.88 13.64 0.35
CA TRP A 70 1.31 14.78 1.16
C TRP A 70 2.53 14.45 2.02
N VAL A 71 2.55 13.27 2.65
CA VAL A 71 3.72 12.81 3.42
C VAL A 71 4.94 12.67 2.53
N SER A 72 4.78 12.05 1.36
CA SER A 72 5.85 11.92 0.35
C SER A 72 6.38 13.28 -0.11
N TYR A 73 5.50 14.24 -0.40
CA TYR A 73 5.89 15.59 -0.82
C TYR A 73 6.57 16.39 0.29
N ALA A 74 6.04 16.34 1.52
CA ALA A 74 6.52 17.17 2.62
C ALA A 74 7.81 16.63 3.24
N LEU A 75 7.97 15.31 3.31
CA LEU A 75 9.09 14.65 4.01
C LEU A 75 10.12 14.03 3.06
N GLY A 76 9.82 13.94 1.77
CA GLY A 76 10.68 13.31 0.78
C GLY A 76 10.88 11.80 1.02
N SER A 77 11.98 11.27 0.47
CA SER A 77 12.41 9.88 0.69
C SER A 77 13.60 9.81 1.63
N GLU A 78 13.64 8.78 2.48
CA GLU A 78 14.86 8.40 3.23
C GLU A 78 15.72 7.39 2.49
N ASN A 79 15.25 6.91 1.34
CA ASN A 79 15.90 5.86 0.58
C ASN A 79 15.83 6.21 -0.91
N GLU A 80 16.82 5.76 -1.67
CA GLU A 80 16.91 6.04 -3.11
C GLU A 80 16.40 4.88 -3.98
N ASN A 81 16.06 3.74 -3.37
CA ASN A 81 15.81 2.49 -4.09
C ASN A 81 14.36 2.00 -4.02
N LEU A 82 13.52 2.63 -3.20
CA LEU A 82 12.12 2.32 -2.96
C LEU A 82 11.28 3.60 -2.96
N PRO A 83 10.01 3.54 -3.37
CA PRO A 83 9.11 4.68 -3.35
C PRO A 83 8.86 5.16 -1.91
N SER A 84 8.73 6.47 -1.73
CA SER A 84 8.39 7.06 -0.42
C SER A 84 6.95 6.73 0.02
N PHE A 85 6.05 6.48 -0.93
CA PHE A 85 4.65 6.11 -0.67
C PHE A 85 4.26 4.81 -1.39
N VAL A 86 3.99 3.76 -0.62
CA VAL A 86 3.55 2.45 -1.10
C VAL A 86 2.08 2.21 -0.75
N VAL A 87 1.36 1.55 -1.68
CA VAL A 87 0.00 1.07 -1.49
C VAL A 87 -0.04 -0.45 -1.67
N LEU A 88 -0.51 -1.15 -0.65
CA LEU A 88 -0.74 -2.60 -0.66
C LEU A 88 -2.26 -2.83 -0.81
N PRO A 89 -2.77 -3.06 -2.04
CA PRO A 89 -4.19 -3.27 -2.25
C PRO A 89 -4.62 -4.63 -1.71
N ASP A 90 -5.93 -4.87 -1.73
CA ASP A 90 -6.44 -6.20 -1.48
C ASP A 90 -6.06 -7.15 -2.63
N HIS A 91 -5.80 -8.43 -2.33
CA HIS A 91 -5.43 -9.40 -3.37
C HIS A 91 -6.59 -9.64 -4.36
N ARG A 92 -7.83 -9.35 -3.94
CA ARG A 92 -9.05 -9.46 -4.75
C ARG A 92 -9.29 -8.22 -5.63
N GLY A 93 -8.50 -7.17 -5.47
CA GLY A 93 -8.54 -5.98 -6.32
C GLY A 93 -8.50 -4.65 -5.55
N LEU A 94 -8.79 -3.57 -6.27
CA LEU A 94 -8.70 -2.23 -5.72
C LEU A 94 -9.92 -1.86 -4.86
N ALA A 95 -9.69 -0.95 -3.92
CA ALA A 95 -10.76 -0.30 -3.18
C ALA A 95 -11.69 0.50 -4.11
N SER A 96 -12.88 0.87 -3.62
CA SER A 96 -13.79 1.75 -4.36
C SER A 96 -13.08 3.05 -4.74
N ASN A 97 -13.34 3.57 -5.95
CA ASN A 97 -12.58 4.65 -6.63
C ASN A 97 -11.16 4.31 -7.11
N GLY A 98 -10.67 3.09 -6.86
CA GLY A 98 -9.39 2.62 -7.38
C GLY A 98 -8.22 3.54 -7.01
N THR A 99 -7.41 3.87 -8.01
CA THR A 99 -6.17 4.67 -7.86
C THR A 99 -6.40 6.10 -7.37
N LYS A 100 -7.63 6.62 -7.46
CA LYS A 100 -7.97 7.96 -6.98
C LYS A 100 -7.74 8.12 -5.47
N ASN A 101 -7.81 7.03 -4.70
CA ASN A 101 -7.58 7.09 -3.26
C ASN A 101 -6.12 7.41 -2.88
N TRP A 102 -5.15 7.21 -3.79
CA TRP A 102 -3.72 7.44 -3.52
C TRP A 102 -3.07 8.33 -4.59
N SER A 103 -3.87 9.22 -5.21
CA SER A 103 -3.36 10.11 -6.24
C SER A 103 -2.48 11.23 -5.67
N SER A 104 -1.48 11.68 -6.42
CA SER A 104 -0.75 12.93 -6.15
C SER A 104 -1.56 14.17 -6.58
N MET A 105 -2.50 13.99 -7.51
CA MET A 105 -3.30 15.05 -8.13
C MET A 105 -2.48 16.26 -8.61
N PHE A 106 -2.53 17.39 -7.90
CA PHE A 106 -1.81 18.61 -8.27
C PHE A 106 -0.37 18.66 -7.72
N LEU A 107 0.03 17.69 -6.89
CA LEU A 107 1.43 17.48 -6.53
C LEU A 107 2.16 16.80 -7.69
N PRO A 108 3.50 16.97 -7.79
CA PRO A 108 4.32 16.26 -8.75
C PRO A 108 4.01 14.76 -8.78
N ALA A 109 4.02 14.17 -9.98
CA ALA A 109 3.57 12.78 -10.17
C ALA A 109 4.46 11.74 -9.47
N GLU A 110 5.67 12.12 -9.05
CA GLU A 110 6.57 11.28 -8.24
C GLU A 110 6.01 10.97 -6.84
N HIS A 111 5.07 11.77 -6.33
CA HIS A 111 4.40 11.51 -5.05
C HIS A 111 3.12 10.67 -5.19
N GLN A 112 2.88 10.11 -6.37
CA GLN A 112 1.81 9.16 -6.61
C GLN A 112 2.11 7.86 -5.85
N GLY A 113 1.09 7.27 -5.20
CA GLY A 113 1.29 6.00 -4.49
C GLY A 113 1.62 4.85 -5.45
N THR A 114 2.73 4.14 -5.18
CA THR A 114 3.16 2.97 -5.94
C THR A 114 2.45 1.72 -5.43
N VAL A 115 1.79 1.00 -6.32
CA VAL A 115 1.06 -0.22 -5.98
C VAL A 115 2.02 -1.40 -5.92
N ILE A 116 2.00 -2.15 -4.82
CA ILE A 116 2.71 -3.41 -4.66
C ILE A 116 1.73 -4.47 -4.19
N ARG A 117 1.72 -5.66 -4.81
CA ARG A 117 0.84 -6.79 -4.49
C ARG A 117 1.63 -7.95 -3.86
N PRO A 118 1.83 -7.96 -2.54
CA PRO A 118 2.51 -9.05 -1.85
C PRO A 118 1.86 -10.41 -2.16
N GLY A 119 2.68 -11.41 -2.45
CA GLY A 119 2.22 -12.79 -2.73
C GLY A 119 1.72 -13.03 -4.15
N ALA A 120 1.60 -12.00 -4.99
CA ALA A 120 1.34 -12.19 -6.42
C ALA A 120 2.59 -12.70 -7.16
N ALA A 121 2.41 -13.39 -8.29
CA ALA A 121 3.52 -13.83 -9.15
C ALA A 121 4.34 -12.65 -9.69
N THR A 122 3.65 -11.52 -9.95
CA THR A 122 4.25 -10.24 -10.33
C THR A 122 3.78 -9.18 -9.34
N PRO A 123 4.50 -8.97 -8.21
CA PRO A 123 4.08 -8.02 -7.18
C PRO A 123 4.06 -6.57 -7.63
N ILE A 124 4.96 -6.22 -8.55
CA ILE A 124 5.10 -4.89 -9.14
C ILE A 124 5.04 -5.09 -10.65
N ASP A 125 4.04 -4.45 -11.27
CA ASP A 125 3.80 -4.54 -12.70
C ASP A 125 5.00 -3.93 -13.48
N ASP A 126 5.37 -4.55 -14.60
CA ASP A 126 6.43 -4.11 -15.51
C ASP A 126 7.83 -3.90 -14.88
N LEU A 127 8.10 -4.52 -13.71
CA LEU A 127 9.39 -4.39 -13.03
C LEU A 127 10.52 -5.18 -13.72
N PHE A 128 10.19 -6.34 -14.29
CA PHE A 128 11.14 -7.21 -14.98
C PHE A 128 10.70 -7.43 -16.44
N PRO A 129 11.64 -7.68 -17.36
CA PRO A 129 11.30 -8.07 -18.72
C PRO A 129 10.45 -9.35 -18.74
N PRO A 130 9.62 -9.57 -19.78
CA PRO A 130 8.85 -10.80 -19.91
C PRO A 130 9.74 -12.03 -19.87
N LYS A 131 9.32 -13.07 -19.13
CA LYS A 131 10.11 -14.30 -18.93
C LYS A 131 10.46 -15.03 -20.23
N ASP A 132 9.64 -14.85 -21.27
CA ASP A 132 9.79 -15.52 -22.56
C ASP A 132 10.72 -14.75 -23.53
N SER A 133 11.43 -13.73 -23.05
CA SER A 133 12.29 -12.86 -23.86
C SER A 133 13.78 -13.18 -23.67
N ASP A 134 14.23 -14.31 -24.19
CA ASP A 134 15.64 -14.79 -24.09
C ASP A 134 16.69 -13.84 -24.68
N TYR A 135 16.25 -12.92 -25.55
CA TYR A 135 17.11 -11.91 -26.18
C TYR A 135 17.38 -10.68 -25.29
N ILE A 136 16.61 -10.48 -24.21
CA ILE A 136 16.81 -9.38 -23.26
C ILE A 136 17.78 -9.85 -22.17
N THR A 137 19.07 -9.68 -22.44
CA THR A 137 20.12 -9.97 -21.45
C THR A 137 20.23 -8.85 -20.42
N PRO A 138 20.74 -9.11 -19.20
CA PRO A 138 21.00 -8.05 -18.21
C PRO A 138 21.90 -6.92 -18.73
N ALA A 139 22.83 -7.24 -19.64
CA ALA A 139 23.67 -6.24 -20.29
C ALA A 139 22.87 -5.36 -21.26
N ALA A 140 22.03 -5.98 -22.10
CA ALA A 140 21.18 -5.26 -23.05
C ALA A 140 20.14 -4.37 -22.34
N ASP A 141 19.57 -4.84 -21.23
CA ASP A 141 18.62 -4.07 -20.41
C ASP A 141 19.29 -2.81 -19.82
N ARG A 142 20.47 -2.97 -19.21
CA ARG A 142 21.25 -1.84 -18.68
C ARG A 142 21.63 -0.83 -19.77
N ASP A 143 22.08 -1.31 -20.93
CA ASP A 143 22.49 -0.43 -22.03
C ASP A 143 21.26 0.30 -22.63
N GLY A 144 20.10 -0.37 -22.66
CA GLY A 144 18.82 0.23 -23.03
C GLY A 144 18.37 1.33 -22.06
N LEU A 145 18.47 1.08 -20.74
CA LEU A 145 18.18 2.08 -19.71
C LEU A 145 19.11 3.29 -19.82
N ALA A 146 20.41 3.09 -20.06
CA ALA A 146 21.37 4.17 -20.25
C ALA A 146 21.06 5.03 -21.49
N LEU A 147 20.60 4.40 -22.58
CA LEU A 147 20.16 5.14 -23.77
C LEU A 147 18.88 5.95 -23.49
N LEU A 148 17.91 5.36 -22.79
CA LEU A 148 16.67 6.04 -22.40
C LEU A 148 16.97 7.25 -21.51
N GLU A 149 17.86 7.12 -20.54
CA GLU A 149 18.31 8.22 -19.68
C GLU A 149 18.90 9.38 -20.50
N LYS A 150 19.77 9.06 -21.48
CA LYS A 150 20.37 10.07 -22.37
C LYS A 150 19.31 10.81 -23.20
N LEU A 151 18.36 10.07 -23.78
CA LEU A 151 17.28 10.66 -24.58
C LEU A 151 16.34 11.52 -23.74
N ASN A 152 15.97 11.01 -22.56
CA ASN A 152 15.13 11.71 -21.59
C ASN A 152 15.78 13.01 -21.11
N SER A 153 17.06 12.97 -20.76
CA SER A 153 17.83 14.14 -20.33
C SER A 153 17.92 15.21 -21.42
N GLY A 154 18.16 14.81 -22.67
CA GLY A 154 18.16 15.74 -23.81
C GLY A 154 16.78 16.36 -24.06
N TYR A 155 15.70 15.57 -23.95
CA TYR A 155 14.34 16.05 -24.13
C TYR A 155 13.87 16.97 -23.00
N ALA A 156 14.32 16.71 -21.76
CA ALA A 156 14.07 17.55 -20.59
C ALA A 156 14.78 18.91 -20.70
N ALA A 157 16.04 18.92 -21.19
CA ALA A 157 16.80 20.15 -21.39
C ALA A 157 16.11 21.14 -22.34
N SER A 158 15.33 20.66 -23.32
CA SER A 158 14.59 21.52 -24.26
C SER A 158 13.24 22.02 -23.73
N ARG A 159 12.81 21.61 -22.52
CA ARG A 159 11.50 21.95 -21.91
C ARG A 159 11.64 22.30 -20.43
N PRO A 160 12.33 23.39 -20.08
CA PRO A 160 12.42 23.83 -18.70
C PRO A 160 11.02 24.12 -18.15
N GLY A 161 10.65 23.43 -17.07
CA GLY A 161 9.37 23.60 -16.36
C GLY A 161 8.32 22.50 -16.56
N ASP A 162 8.57 21.48 -17.39
CA ASP A 162 7.67 20.33 -17.49
C ASP A 162 7.89 19.32 -16.34
N SER A 163 7.19 19.54 -15.23
CA SER A 163 7.25 18.67 -14.05
C SER A 163 6.69 17.26 -14.33
N ARG A 164 5.85 17.10 -15.35
CA ARG A 164 5.28 15.79 -15.71
C ARG A 164 6.33 14.92 -16.39
N LEU A 165 7.13 15.51 -17.28
CA LEU A 165 8.25 14.84 -17.92
C LEU A 165 9.29 14.41 -16.87
N THR A 166 9.69 15.33 -15.99
CA THR A 166 10.66 15.07 -14.93
C THR A 166 10.21 13.93 -14.02
N ALA A 167 8.96 13.97 -13.56
CA ALA A 167 8.40 12.90 -12.73
C ALA A 167 8.34 11.54 -13.44
N ARG A 168 8.13 11.53 -14.77
CA ARG A 168 8.15 10.29 -15.56
C ARG A 168 9.55 9.69 -15.65
N ILE A 169 10.58 10.52 -15.81
CA ILE A 169 11.99 10.09 -15.83
C ILE A 169 12.34 9.45 -14.48
N HIS A 170 12.06 10.15 -13.38
CA HIS A 170 12.32 9.62 -12.03
C HIS A 170 11.56 8.34 -11.73
N SER A 171 10.33 8.19 -12.22
CA SER A 171 9.57 6.95 -12.08
C SER A 171 10.28 5.75 -12.73
N TYR A 172 10.84 5.93 -13.94
CA TYR A 172 11.59 4.86 -14.62
C TYR A 172 12.91 4.53 -13.92
N GLU A 173 13.66 5.53 -13.48
CA GLU A 173 14.90 5.34 -12.71
C GLU A 173 14.63 4.63 -11.37
N LEU A 174 13.53 5.00 -10.71
CA LEU A 174 13.10 4.33 -9.49
C LEU A 174 12.73 2.87 -9.77
N ALA A 175 11.97 2.59 -10.83
CA ALA A 175 11.63 1.22 -11.20
C ALA A 175 12.88 0.35 -11.46
N ALA A 176 13.88 0.89 -12.15
CA ALA A 176 15.16 0.21 -12.36
C ALA A 176 15.87 -0.11 -11.02
N ARG A 177 15.94 0.86 -10.10
CA ARG A 177 16.53 0.66 -8.76
C ARG A 177 15.71 -0.30 -7.88
N MET A 178 14.40 -0.33 -8.06
CA MET A 178 13.49 -1.19 -7.32
C MET A 178 13.68 -2.68 -7.65
N GLN A 179 14.22 -3.05 -8.82
CA GLN A 179 14.34 -4.46 -9.23
C GLN A 179 15.01 -5.33 -8.16
N LEU A 180 16.14 -4.89 -7.59
CA LEU A 180 16.83 -5.60 -6.52
C LEU A 180 16.20 -5.34 -5.15
N SER A 181 15.99 -4.05 -4.82
CA SER A 181 15.59 -3.65 -3.47
C SER A 181 14.17 -4.07 -3.11
N ALA A 182 13.24 -4.00 -4.06
CA ALA A 182 11.87 -4.45 -3.85
C ALA A 182 11.80 -5.97 -3.72
N THR A 183 12.58 -6.72 -4.49
CA THR A 183 12.61 -8.19 -4.36
C THR A 183 13.00 -8.61 -2.94
N GLU A 184 14.03 -7.97 -2.37
CA GLU A 184 14.44 -8.25 -0.99
C GLU A 184 13.39 -7.78 0.04
N ALA A 185 12.79 -6.60 -0.17
CA ALA A 185 11.76 -6.08 0.73
C ALA A 185 10.52 -7.00 0.79
N LEU A 186 10.16 -7.63 -0.33
CA LEU A 186 8.97 -8.48 -0.47
C LEU A 186 9.22 -9.95 -0.10
N ASP A 187 10.48 -10.37 -0.05
CA ASP A 187 10.85 -11.73 0.34
C ASP A 187 10.70 -11.95 1.86
N VAL A 188 9.52 -12.44 2.25
CA VAL A 188 9.23 -12.83 3.63
C VAL A 188 9.76 -14.24 3.96
N SER A 189 10.31 -14.99 3.01
CA SER A 189 10.79 -16.36 3.27
C SER A 189 11.94 -16.36 4.27
N LYS A 190 12.73 -15.28 4.29
CA LYS A 190 13.86 -15.04 5.20
C LYS A 190 13.47 -14.65 6.62
N GLU A 191 12.18 -14.40 6.89
CA GLU A 191 11.71 -14.06 8.23
C GLU A 191 11.74 -15.29 9.15
N PRO A 192 12.12 -15.12 10.43
CA PRO A 192 12.05 -16.19 11.42
C PRO A 192 10.62 -16.74 11.55
N HIS A 193 10.50 -18.04 11.87
CA HIS A 193 9.21 -18.71 11.98
C HIS A 193 8.27 -18.02 12.98
N TYR A 194 8.78 -17.65 14.16
CA TYR A 194 7.99 -16.96 15.19
C TYR A 194 7.44 -15.60 14.73
N ILE A 195 8.10 -14.91 13.79
CA ILE A 195 7.57 -13.67 13.19
C ILE A 195 6.45 -14.01 12.21
N LYS A 196 6.61 -15.05 11.39
CA LYS A 196 5.56 -15.50 10.48
C LYS A 196 4.31 -15.92 11.26
N ASP A 197 4.48 -16.61 12.38
CA ASP A 197 3.40 -16.99 13.30
C ASP A 197 2.72 -15.75 13.91
N LEU A 198 3.50 -14.75 14.35
CA LEU A 198 2.97 -13.50 14.91
C LEU A 198 2.08 -12.74 13.92
N TYR A 199 2.44 -12.75 12.63
CA TYR A 199 1.63 -12.16 11.57
C TYR A 199 0.56 -13.12 11.01
N GLY A 200 0.47 -14.35 11.54
CA GLY A 200 -0.54 -15.34 11.16
C GLY A 200 -0.39 -15.86 9.73
N LEU A 201 0.85 -15.97 9.22
CA LEU A 201 1.07 -16.51 7.88
C LEU A 201 0.73 -18.00 7.82
N ALA A 202 -0.05 -18.37 6.81
CA ALA A 202 -0.36 -19.77 6.52
C ALA A 202 0.87 -20.51 6.00
N SER A 203 0.97 -21.80 6.34
CA SER A 203 2.01 -22.70 5.81
C SER A 203 1.98 -22.81 4.28
N GLU A 204 0.80 -22.72 3.68
CA GLU A 204 0.54 -22.73 2.24
C GLU A 204 0.88 -21.38 1.57
N GLY A 205 1.15 -20.35 2.38
CA GLY A 205 1.41 -18.99 1.94
C GLY A 205 0.27 -18.44 1.07
N PRO A 206 0.58 -17.66 0.01
CA PRO A 206 -0.44 -17.02 -0.82
C PRO A 206 -1.27 -18.01 -1.66
N GLY A 207 -0.92 -19.32 -1.64
CA GLY A 207 -1.70 -20.39 -2.25
C GLY A 207 -2.80 -20.96 -1.35
N VAL A 208 -3.03 -20.39 -0.17
CA VAL A 208 -4.14 -20.76 0.71
C VAL A 208 -5.48 -20.66 -0.03
N ASP A 209 -6.36 -21.63 0.21
CA ASP A 209 -7.69 -21.63 -0.39
C ASP A 209 -8.50 -20.42 0.10
N ASP A 210 -8.88 -19.58 -0.84
CA ASP A 210 -9.72 -18.41 -0.66
C ASP A 210 -11.03 -18.52 -1.46
N THR A 211 -11.53 -19.72 -1.72
CA THR A 211 -12.83 -19.91 -2.37
C THR A 211 -14.00 -19.54 -1.45
N GLU A 212 -13.87 -19.77 -0.14
CA GLU A 212 -14.85 -19.43 0.90
C GLU A 212 -14.28 -18.47 1.94
N ILE A 213 -15.16 -17.72 2.63
CA ILE A 213 -14.76 -16.82 3.72
C ILE A 213 -14.23 -17.65 4.88
N ASN A 214 -12.94 -17.56 5.15
CA ASN A 214 -12.30 -18.28 6.24
C ASN A 214 -11.20 -17.45 6.90
N ALA A 215 -11.03 -17.62 8.21
CA ALA A 215 -10.08 -16.83 8.99
C ALA A 215 -8.63 -17.04 8.53
N LYS A 216 -8.29 -18.24 8.04
CA LYS A 216 -6.93 -18.59 7.62
C LYS A 216 -6.50 -17.76 6.40
N ALA A 217 -7.32 -17.71 5.35
CA ALA A 217 -7.05 -16.92 4.15
C ALA A 217 -7.01 -15.42 4.46
N GLU A 218 -8.01 -14.90 5.17
CA GLU A 218 -8.06 -13.47 5.53
C GLU A 218 -6.84 -13.04 6.36
N THR A 219 -6.40 -13.89 7.30
CA THR A 219 -5.21 -13.63 8.12
C THR A 219 -3.93 -13.72 7.29
N GLU A 220 -3.79 -14.73 6.42
CA GLU A 220 -2.63 -14.87 5.54
C GLU A 220 -2.44 -13.63 4.66
N PHE A 221 -3.47 -13.18 3.94
CA PHE A 221 -3.33 -12.05 3.02
C PHE A 221 -3.14 -10.73 3.76
N PHE A 222 -3.88 -10.47 4.83
CA PHE A 222 -3.74 -9.23 5.59
C PHE A 222 -2.44 -9.19 6.40
N GLY A 223 -2.12 -10.28 7.09
CA GLY A 223 -0.88 -10.48 7.85
C GLY A 223 0.36 -10.35 6.98
N ARG A 224 0.36 -10.94 5.78
CA ARG A 224 1.44 -10.78 4.79
C ARG A 224 1.63 -9.33 4.38
N LYS A 225 0.55 -8.58 4.15
CA LYS A 225 0.64 -7.14 3.85
C LYS A 225 1.23 -6.37 5.02
N CYS A 226 0.85 -6.68 6.26
CA CYS A 226 1.41 -6.06 7.46
C CYS A 226 2.91 -6.36 7.63
N LEU A 227 3.34 -7.60 7.40
CA LEU A 227 4.76 -7.98 7.48
C LEU A 227 5.59 -7.30 6.40
N VAL A 228 5.09 -7.28 5.15
CA VAL A 228 5.73 -6.54 4.07
C VAL A 228 5.78 -5.04 4.38
N ALA A 229 4.70 -4.46 4.93
CA ALA A 229 4.70 -3.07 5.34
C ALA A 229 5.79 -2.78 6.37
N ARG A 230 5.97 -3.64 7.39
CA ARG A 230 7.08 -3.52 8.35
C ARG A 230 8.43 -3.49 7.61
N ARG A 231 8.68 -4.45 6.73
CA ARG A 231 9.94 -4.57 5.97
C ARG A 231 10.22 -3.37 5.06
N LEU A 232 9.17 -2.75 4.50
CA LEU A 232 9.25 -1.53 3.71
C LEU A 232 9.59 -0.32 4.59
N LEU A 233 8.92 -0.18 5.75
CA LEU A 233 9.20 0.88 6.71
C LEU A 233 10.64 0.79 7.24
N GLU A 234 11.13 -0.41 7.57
CA GLU A 234 12.52 -0.67 7.98
C GLU A 234 13.55 -0.30 6.90
N ARG A 235 13.13 -0.26 5.62
CA ARG A 235 13.96 0.12 4.47
C ARG A 235 13.75 1.59 4.04
N GLY A 236 13.13 2.40 4.90
CA GLY A 236 12.99 3.84 4.69
C GLY A 236 11.83 4.26 3.79
N VAL A 237 10.85 3.39 3.53
CA VAL A 237 9.58 3.82 2.93
C VAL A 237 8.82 4.66 3.95
N ARG A 238 8.46 5.90 3.61
CA ARG A 238 7.85 6.85 4.55
C ARG A 238 6.41 6.54 4.90
N PHE A 239 5.64 6.07 3.93
CA PHE A 239 4.22 5.84 4.10
C PHE A 239 3.80 4.56 3.40
N VAL A 240 3.21 3.63 4.15
CA VAL A 240 2.62 2.41 3.60
C VAL A 240 1.14 2.41 3.91
N ARG A 241 0.31 2.27 2.87
CA ARG A 241 -1.14 2.14 3.01
C ARG A 241 -1.60 0.73 2.67
N ILE A 242 -2.14 0.05 3.66
CA ILE A 242 -2.71 -1.29 3.50
C ILE A 242 -4.22 -1.16 3.28
N TRP A 243 -4.73 -1.84 2.26
CA TRP A 243 -6.15 -1.99 2.03
C TRP A 243 -6.58 -3.43 2.28
N SER A 244 -7.71 -3.59 2.96
CA SER A 244 -8.43 -4.86 3.02
C SER A 244 -9.82 -4.61 2.44
N ARG A 245 -10.26 -5.49 1.54
CA ARG A 245 -11.59 -5.38 0.94
C ARG A 245 -12.48 -6.48 1.54
N PRO A 246 -13.66 -6.14 2.09
CA PRO A 246 -14.61 -7.17 2.49
C PRO A 246 -15.08 -7.94 1.25
N ARG A 247 -15.10 -9.28 1.36
CA ARG A 247 -15.71 -10.14 0.36
C ARG A 247 -17.19 -9.78 0.25
N GLN A 248 -17.64 -9.36 -0.93
CA GLN A 248 -19.06 -9.16 -1.19
C GLN A 248 -19.66 -10.53 -1.49
N ARG A 249 -20.72 -10.90 -0.76
CA ARG A 249 -21.53 -12.06 -1.09
C ARG A 249 -22.25 -11.85 -2.42
#